data_AF-A0A1V2SVZ4-F1
#
_entry.id   AF-A0A1V2SVZ4-F1
#
_cell.length_a   1.000
_cell.length_b   1.000
_cell.length_c   1.000
_cell.angle_alpha   90.00
_cell.angle_beta   90.00
_cell.angle_gamma   90.00
#
_symmetry.space_group_name_H-M   'P 1'
#
loop_
_entity.id
_entity.type
_entity.pdbx_description
1 polymer ?
#
loop_
_entity_poly.entity_id
_entity_poly.type
_entity_poly.pdbx_seq_one_letter_code
_entity_poly.pdbx_strand_id
1 'polypeptide(L)'
;MAKVFTQEEREKIKGQVVELVRQSGRETLRQLEVKTGATRYLMSVLARELVASGDVCNSGYGLFPSEQARKDWQNASKKLSRAKLKKPSAVDPDLIWSLPDGEIRRYDRRQNIICRECRKSEVMQRILSFYQGDVRYLLK
;
A
#
# COMPACT_ATOMS: atom_id res chain seq x y z
N MET A 1 -30.67 -2.90 -22.46
CA MET A 1 -31.45 -1.74 -21.99
C MET A 1 -31.17 -1.54 -20.50
N ALA A 2 -30.92 -0.31 -20.05
CA ALA A 2 -30.82 -0.05 -18.60
C ALA A 2 -32.18 -0.39 -17.97
N LYS A 3 -32.21 -1.31 -17.01
CA LYS A 3 -33.42 -1.67 -16.30
C LYS A 3 -33.93 -0.40 -15.61
N VAL A 4 -35.06 0.13 -16.08
CA VAL A 4 -35.67 1.33 -15.49
C VAL A 4 -36.35 0.88 -14.21
N PHE A 5 -35.72 1.17 -13.08
CA PHE A 5 -36.28 0.86 -11.77
C PHE A 5 -37.48 1.76 -11.48
N THR A 6 -38.55 1.17 -10.96
CA THR A 6 -39.71 1.91 -10.47
C THR A 6 -39.35 2.67 -9.19
N GLN A 7 -40.18 3.65 -8.80
CA GLN A 7 -39.90 4.45 -7.60
C GLN A 7 -39.87 3.60 -6.33
N GLU A 8 -40.77 2.60 -6.22
CA GLU A 8 -40.81 1.67 -5.09
C GLU A 8 -39.53 0.82 -4.99
N GLU A 9 -39.03 0.32 -6.13
CA GLU A 9 -37.79 -0.45 -6.15
C GLU A 9 -36.58 0.40 -5.73
N ARG A 10 -36.57 1.68 -6.10
CA ARG A 10 -35.51 2.62 -5.69
C ARG A 10 -35.53 2.84 -4.17
N GLU A 11 -36.70 3.05 -3.58
CA GLU A 11 -36.84 3.23 -2.13
C GLU A 11 -36.43 1.96 -1.37
N LYS A 12 -36.76 0.77 -1.89
CA LYS A 12 -36.30 -0.50 -1.34
C LYS A 12 -34.78 -0.62 -1.34
N ILE A 13 -34.14 -0.26 -2.46
CA ILE A 13 -32.68 -0.27 -2.60
C ILE A 13 -32.03 0.77 -1.67
N LYS A 14 -32.61 1.96 -1.53
CA LYS A 14 -32.12 2.99 -0.60
C LYS A 14 -32.10 2.47 0.85
N GLY A 15 -33.19 1.86 1.30
CA GLY A 15 -33.26 1.26 2.63
C GLY A 15 -32.19 0.19 2.85
N GLN A 16 -31.97 -0.68 1.86
CA GLN A 16 -30.90 -1.68 1.89
C GLN A 16 -29.51 -1.06 1.98
N VAL A 17 -29.24 0.01 1.23
CA VAL A 17 -27.95 0.71 1.27
C VAL A 17 -27.68 1.30 2.65
N VAL A 18 -28.68 1.95 3.26
CA VAL A 18 -28.54 2.55 4.60
C VAL A 18 -28.25 1.47 5.65
N GLU A 19 -28.98 0.35 5.62
CA GLU A 19 -28.74 -0.78 6.52
C GLU A 19 -27.33 -1.38 6.34
N LEU A 20 -26.91 -1.61 5.10
CA LEU A 20 -25.58 -2.13 4.81
C LEU A 20 -24.46 -1.20 5.31
N VAL A 21 -24.64 0.11 5.13
CA VAL A 21 -23.68 1.12 5.60
C VAL A 21 -23.64 1.14 7.13
N ARG A 22 -24.79 1.03 7.82
CA ARG A 22 -24.86 0.95 9.28
C ARG A 22 -24.19 -0.30 9.85
N GLN A 23 -24.43 -1.45 9.24
CA GLN A 23 -23.87 -2.73 9.70
C GLN A 23 -22.35 -2.83 9.49
N SER A 24 -21.86 -2.36 8.34
CA SER A 24 -20.44 -2.42 8.00
C SER A 24 -19.62 -1.24 8.53
N GLY A 25 -20.27 -0.14 8.87
CA GLY A 25 -19.65 1.15 9.22
C GLY A 25 -19.07 1.93 8.02
N ARG A 26 -18.81 1.27 6.88
CA ARG A 26 -18.37 1.90 5.63
C ARG A 26 -18.63 0.98 4.44
N GLU A 27 -19.31 1.50 3.41
CA GLU A 27 -19.43 0.83 2.12
C GLU A 27 -18.93 1.69 0.97
N THR A 28 -18.35 1.03 -0.04
CA THR A 28 -18.02 1.67 -1.32
C THR A 28 -19.10 1.37 -2.35
N LEU A 29 -19.23 2.22 -3.36
CA LEU A 29 -20.20 2.01 -4.44
C LEU A 29 -20.02 0.65 -5.14
N ARG A 30 -18.77 0.16 -5.23
CA ARG A 30 -18.48 -1.17 -5.78
C ARG A 30 -18.99 -2.30 -4.90
N GLN A 31 -18.87 -2.18 -3.58
CA GLN A 31 -19.40 -3.18 -2.64
C GLN A 31 -20.93 -3.19 -2.66
N LEU A 32 -21.55 -2.00 -2.70
CA LEU A 32 -23.00 -1.87 -2.82
C LEU A 32 -23.53 -2.46 -4.13
N GLU A 33 -22.85 -2.24 -5.25
CA GLU A 33 -23.16 -2.85 -6.55
C GLU A 33 -23.18 -4.38 -6.46
N VAL A 34 -22.18 -4.99 -5.81
CA VAL A 34 -22.13 -6.45 -5.62
C VAL A 34 -23.25 -6.96 -4.70
N LYS A 35 -23.54 -6.25 -3.61
CA LYS A 35 -24.52 -6.68 -2.60
C LYS A 35 -25.98 -6.48 -3.03
N THR A 36 -26.26 -5.38 -3.76
CA THR A 36 -27.62 -5.03 -4.19
C THR A 36 -27.91 -5.49 -5.63
N GLY A 37 -26.89 -5.87 -6.40
CA GLY A 37 -27.04 -6.23 -7.82
C GLY A 37 -27.42 -5.05 -8.72
N ALA A 38 -27.42 -3.83 -8.18
CA ALA A 38 -27.73 -2.61 -8.90
C ALA A 38 -26.50 -2.10 -9.66
N THR A 39 -26.74 -1.51 -10.83
CA THR A 39 -25.66 -0.89 -11.62
C THR A 39 -24.98 0.23 -10.85
N ARG A 40 -23.66 0.38 -11.03
CA ARG A 40 -22.87 1.47 -10.42
C ARG A 40 -23.45 2.87 -10.63
N TYR A 41 -24.02 3.14 -11.81
CA TYR A 41 -24.64 4.42 -12.11
C TYR A 41 -25.84 4.70 -11.19
N LEU A 42 -26.74 3.72 -11.04
CA LEU A 42 -27.89 3.85 -10.13
C LEU A 42 -27.42 4.03 -8.68
N MET A 43 -26.41 3.27 -8.25
CA MET A 43 -25.82 3.43 -6.92
C MET A 43 -25.26 4.83 -6.70
N SER A 44 -24.62 5.44 -7.71
CA SER A 44 -24.12 6.81 -7.61
C SER A 44 -25.24 7.85 -7.51
N VAL A 45 -26.36 7.65 -8.23
CA VAL A 45 -27.54 8.52 -8.14
C VAL A 45 -28.17 8.40 -6.75
N LEU A 46 -28.48 7.19 -6.30
CA LEU A 46 -29.12 6.94 -5.01
C LEU A 46 -28.24 7.37 -3.83
N ALA A 47 -26.92 7.17 -3.92
CA ALA A 47 -25.99 7.66 -2.91
C ALA A 47 -26.04 9.19 -2.77
N ARG A 48 -26.16 9.95 -3.87
CA ARG A 48 -26.30 11.41 -3.79
C ARG A 48 -27.62 11.83 -3.15
N GLU A 49 -28.70 11.13 -3.46
CA GLU A 49 -30.01 11.36 -2.82
C GLU A 49 -29.96 11.10 -1.31
N LEU A 50 -29.36 9.98 -0.89
CA LEU A 50 -29.20 9.62 0.53
C LEU A 50 -28.27 10.58 1.29
N VAL A 51 -27.31 11.19 0.59
CA VAL A 51 -26.44 12.21 1.18
C VAL A 51 -27.19 13.53 1.33
N ALA A 52 -28.04 13.88 0.35
CA ALA A 52 -28.87 15.08 0.42
C ALA A 52 -29.95 14.97 1.51
N SER A 53 -30.51 13.78 1.77
CA SER A 53 -31.43 13.53 2.89
C SER A 53 -30.74 13.49 4.25
N GLY A 54 -29.41 13.34 4.28
CA GLY A 54 -28.63 13.25 5.51
C GLY A 54 -28.60 11.84 6.14
N ASP A 55 -29.12 10.83 5.45
CA ASP A 55 -29.14 9.44 5.93
C ASP A 55 -27.74 8.80 5.94
N VAL A 56 -26.86 9.26 5.06
CA VAL A 56 -25.47 8.81 4.96
C VAL A 56 -24.53 9.98 4.67
N CYS A 57 -23.29 9.87 5.11
CA CYS A 57 -22.24 10.83 4.82
C CYS A 57 -21.34 10.30 3.70
N ASN A 58 -21.12 11.11 2.67
CA ASN A 58 -20.17 10.79 1.61
C ASN A 58 -18.77 11.29 1.93
N SER A 59 -17.77 10.51 1.54
CA SER A 59 -16.40 10.95 1.42
C SER A 59 -15.80 10.38 0.14
N GLY A 60 -14.70 10.95 -0.35
CA GLY A 60 -13.95 10.38 -1.47
C GLY A 60 -13.49 8.91 -1.26
N TYR A 61 -13.63 8.36 -0.04
CA TYR A 61 -13.25 7.00 0.34
C TYR A 61 -14.44 6.04 0.58
N GLY A 62 -15.68 6.50 0.41
CA GLY A 62 -16.89 5.69 0.60
C GLY A 62 -18.00 6.40 1.38
N LEU A 63 -19.12 5.69 1.53
CA LEU A 63 -20.29 6.10 2.31
C LEU A 63 -20.17 5.63 3.75
N PHE A 64 -20.57 6.50 4.68
CA PHE A 64 -20.51 6.30 6.12
C PHE A 64 -21.87 6.56 6.77
N PRO A 65 -22.20 5.90 7.90
CA PRO A 65 -23.44 6.17 8.63
C PRO A 65 -23.53 7.59 9.16
N SER A 66 -22.39 8.20 9.51
CA SER A 66 -22.33 9.55 10.06
C SER A 66 -20.98 10.20 9.80
N GLU A 67 -20.94 11.53 9.94
CA GLU A 67 -19.71 12.33 9.92
C GLU A 67 -18.71 11.87 10.99
N GLN A 68 -19.22 11.44 12.15
CA GLN A 68 -18.37 10.97 13.24
C GLN A 68 -17.71 9.63 12.90
N ALA A 69 -18.47 8.69 12.35
CA ALA A 69 -17.93 7.40 11.88
C ALA A 69 -16.84 7.59 10.81
N ARG A 70 -17.00 8.60 9.94
CA ARG A 70 -15.97 9.01 8.97
C ARG A 70 -14.70 9.49 9.67
N LYS A 71 -14.82 10.39 10.67
CA LYS A 71 -13.66 10.91 11.44
C LYS A 71 -12.94 9.78 12.17
N ASP A 72 -13.69 8.88 12.80
CA ASP A 72 -13.13 7.76 13.55
C ASP A 72 -12.40 6.78 12.62
N TRP A 73 -12.96 6.50 11.44
CA TRP A 73 -12.31 5.68 10.42
C TRP A 73 -11.00 6.31 9.90
N GLN A 74 -10.99 7.63 9.67
CA GLN A 74 -9.77 8.35 9.27
C GLN A 74 -8.70 8.30 10.38
N ASN A 75 -9.10 8.47 11.63
CA ASN A 75 -8.20 8.40 12.78
C ASN A 75 -7.63 6.98 12.98
N ALA A 76 -8.46 5.94 12.85
CA ALA A 76 -8.04 4.55 12.89
C ALA A 76 -7.04 4.24 11.75
N SER A 77 -7.30 4.72 10.54
CA SER A 77 -6.39 4.57 9.39
C SER A 77 -5.05 5.28 9.61
N LYS A 78 -5.05 6.48 10.20
CA LYS A 78 -3.83 7.20 10.60
C LYS A 78 -3.05 6.47 11.70
N LYS A 79 -3.73 5.84 12.66
CA LYS A 79 -3.07 5.01 13.69
C LYS A 79 -2.42 3.77 13.07
N LEU A 80 -3.11 3.08 12.16
CA LEU A 80 -2.58 1.90 11.47
C LEU A 80 -1.38 2.23 10.59
N SER A 81 -1.40 3.34 9.85
CA SER A 81 -0.26 3.78 9.04
C SER A 81 0.96 4.15 9.89
N ARG A 82 0.76 4.83 11.03
CA ARG A 82 1.83 5.08 12.01
C ARG A 82 2.38 3.80 12.63
N ALA A 83 1.51 2.81 12.90
CA ALA A 83 1.95 1.50 13.39
C ALA A 83 2.76 0.74 12.33
N LYS A 84 2.39 0.83 11.05
CA LYS A 84 3.19 0.29 9.93
C LYS A 84 4.54 0.99 9.79
N LEU A 85 4.62 2.30 10.00
CA LEU A 85 5.88 3.06 10.01
C LEU A 85 6.76 2.75 11.24
N LYS A 86 6.15 2.35 12.37
CA LYS A 86 6.85 1.93 13.59
C LYS A 86 7.25 0.45 13.60
N LYS A 87 6.79 -0.37 12.64
CA LYS A 87 7.52 -1.61 12.36
C LYS A 87 8.90 -1.13 11.92
N PRO A 88 9.99 -1.46 12.63
CA PRO A 88 11.29 -1.15 12.11
C PRO A 88 11.35 -1.86 10.76
N SER A 89 11.43 -1.10 9.66
CA SER A 89 12.17 -1.60 8.50
C SER A 89 13.60 -1.76 9.01
N ALA A 90 13.85 -2.82 9.78
CA ALA A 90 15.10 -2.99 10.49
C ALA A 90 16.26 -3.10 9.51
N VAL A 91 15.95 -3.33 8.23
CA VAL A 91 16.92 -3.31 7.15
C VAL A 91 16.22 -2.82 5.87
N ASP A 92 16.82 -1.85 5.21
CA ASP A 92 16.51 -1.46 3.83
C ASP A 92 16.66 -2.70 2.93
N PRO A 93 15.61 -3.17 2.23
CA PRO A 93 15.67 -4.33 1.36
C PRO A 93 16.72 -4.20 0.25
N ASP A 94 17.03 -2.98 -0.19
CA ASP A 94 18.02 -2.73 -1.25
C ASP A 94 19.46 -2.90 -0.76
N LEU A 95 19.67 -3.01 0.56
CA LEU A 95 20.98 -3.26 1.20
C LEU A 95 21.26 -4.75 1.49
N ILE A 96 20.32 -5.66 1.13
CA ILE A 96 20.45 -7.11 1.31
C ILE A 96 20.57 -7.78 -0.06
N TRP A 97 21.76 -8.29 -0.38
CA TRP A 97 21.94 -9.14 -1.56
C TRP A 97 21.97 -10.60 -1.15
N SER A 98 21.17 -11.44 -1.81
CA SER A 98 21.24 -12.89 -1.68
C SER A 98 22.43 -13.41 -2.48
N LEU A 99 23.44 -13.96 -1.81
CA LEU A 99 24.56 -14.63 -2.47
C LEU A 99 24.13 -16.03 -2.97
N PRO A 100 24.82 -16.63 -3.95
CA PRO A 100 24.50 -17.96 -4.47
C PRO A 100 24.63 -19.11 -3.45
N ASP A 101 25.28 -18.85 -2.32
CA ASP A 101 25.42 -19.75 -1.17
C ASP A 101 24.22 -19.71 -0.21
N GLY A 102 23.23 -18.82 -0.47
CA GLY A 102 22.02 -18.68 0.34
C GLY A 102 22.20 -17.84 1.61
N GLU A 103 23.39 -17.29 1.87
CA GLU A 103 23.62 -16.45 3.04
C GLU A 103 23.20 -14.99 2.78
N ILE A 104 22.42 -14.44 3.71
CA ILE A 104 22.03 -13.03 3.74
C ILE A 104 23.14 -12.23 4.43
N ARG A 105 23.85 -11.36 3.69
CA ARG A 105 24.89 -10.48 4.23
C ARG A 105 24.66 -9.03 3.80
N ARG A 106 25.00 -8.08 4.68
CA ARG A 106 25.03 -6.64 4.33
C ARG A 106 26.09 -6.42 3.26
N TYR A 107 25.80 -5.56 2.27
CA TYR A 107 26.79 -5.09 1.31
C TYR A 107 27.98 -4.44 2.05
N ASP A 108 29.10 -5.14 2.08
CA ASP A 108 30.36 -4.59 2.54
C ASP A 108 31.06 -3.97 1.34
N ARG A 109 31.15 -2.63 1.31
CA ARG A 109 31.92 -1.89 0.30
C ARG A 109 33.41 -2.30 0.25
N ARG A 110 33.91 -2.98 1.29
CA ARG A 110 35.25 -3.59 1.32
C ARG A 110 35.27 -5.00 0.73
N GLN A 111 34.15 -5.56 0.30
CA GLN A 111 34.04 -6.84 -0.42
C GLN A 111 33.42 -6.67 -1.81
N ASN A 112 33.39 -5.43 -2.35
CA ASN A 112 32.87 -5.07 -3.68
C ASN A 112 33.11 -6.15 -4.74
N ILE A 113 32.04 -6.87 -5.12
CA ILE A 113 31.76 -7.63 -6.37
C ILE A 113 32.79 -8.69 -6.80
N ILE A 114 34.01 -8.60 -6.30
CA ILE A 114 35.17 -9.37 -6.64
C ILE A 114 35.22 -10.51 -5.64
N CYS A 115 35.18 -11.74 -6.15
CA CYS A 115 35.25 -12.93 -5.33
C CYS A 115 36.45 -12.87 -4.36
N ARG A 116 36.33 -13.44 -3.15
CA ARG A 116 37.42 -13.37 -2.14
C ARG A 116 38.76 -13.85 -2.69
N GLU A 117 38.72 -14.83 -3.59
CA GLU A 117 39.88 -15.38 -4.30
C GLU A 117 40.47 -14.35 -5.25
N CYS A 118 39.62 -13.72 -6.07
CA CYS A 118 39.97 -12.66 -7.01
C CYS A 118 40.64 -11.47 -6.29
N ARG A 119 40.15 -11.09 -5.10
CA ARG A 119 40.72 -10.01 -4.27
C ARG A 119 42.10 -10.36 -3.71
N LYS A 120 42.38 -11.64 -3.46
CA LYS A 120 43.68 -12.12 -2.98
C LYS A 120 44.68 -12.41 -4.11
N SER A 121 44.26 -12.34 -5.38
CA SER A 121 45.17 -12.50 -6.51
C SER A 121 46.25 -11.41 -6.52
N GLU A 122 47.44 -11.77 -6.99
CA GLU A 122 48.57 -10.84 -7.08
C GLU A 122 48.25 -9.62 -7.94
N VAL A 123 47.57 -9.82 -9.07
CA VAL A 123 47.16 -8.76 -9.98
C VAL A 123 46.20 -7.79 -9.30
N MET A 124 45.18 -8.30 -8.61
CA MET A 124 44.21 -7.44 -7.92
C MET A 124 44.84 -6.70 -6.75
N GLN A 125 45.76 -7.34 -6.02
CA GLN A 125 46.53 -6.66 -4.98
C GLN A 125 47.32 -5.49 -5.57
N ARG A 126 48.06 -5.68 -6.67
CA ARG A 126 48.80 -4.60 -7.36
C ARG A 126 47.91 -3.44 -7.80
N ILE A 127 46.70 -3.72 -8.29
CA ILE A 127 45.74 -2.69 -8.70
C ILE A 127 45.21 -1.92 -7.48
N LEU A 128 44.77 -2.63 -6.43
CA LEU A 128 44.26 -1.99 -5.22
C LEU A 128 45.34 -1.13 -4.55
N SER A 129 46.56 -1.62 -4.59
CA SER A 129 47.71 -0.99 -3.99
C SER A 129 48.10 0.28 -4.78
N PHE A 130 48.04 0.25 -6.11
CA PHE A 130 48.16 1.45 -6.97
C PHE A 130 47.15 2.55 -6.59
N TYR A 131 45.86 2.21 -6.43
CA TYR A 131 44.84 3.19 -6.04
C TYR A 131 44.94 3.65 -4.58
N GLN A 132 45.55 2.85 -3.69
CA GLN A 132 45.79 3.22 -2.29
C GLN A 132 47.06 4.06 -2.10
N GLY A 133 47.91 4.14 -3.11
CA GLY A 133 49.07 5.01 -3.12
C GLY A 133 50.29 4.50 -2.34
N ASP A 134 50.41 3.20 -2.01
CA ASP A 134 51.73 2.76 -1.51
C ASP A 134 52.73 2.72 -2.67
N VAL A 135 53.91 3.27 -2.46
CA VAL A 135 54.93 3.41 -3.52
C VAL A 135 55.76 2.13 -3.68
N ARG A 136 55.44 1.05 -2.95
CA ARG A 136 56.28 -0.15 -2.81
C ARG A 136 56.33 -1.03 -4.07
N TYR A 137 55.41 -0.86 -5.01
CA TYR A 137 55.32 -1.68 -6.23
C TYR A 137 56.00 -1.04 -7.45
N LEU A 138 56.52 0.19 -7.33
CA LEU A 138 57.30 0.87 -8.36
C LEU A 138 58.80 0.48 -8.33
N LEU A 139 59.22 -0.35 -7.37
CA LEU A 139 60.63 -0.69 -7.11
C LEU A 139 60.93 -2.20 -7.20
N LYS A 140 60.32 -2.90 -8.16
CA LYS A 140 60.80 -4.22 -8.60
C LYS A 140 61.02 -4.23 -10.10
#